data_AF-A0A7X7HS48-F1
#
_entry.id   AF-A0A7X7HS48-F1
#
_cell.length_a   1.000
_cell.length_b   1.000
_cell.length_c   1.000
_cell.angle_alpha   90.00
_cell.angle_beta   90.00
_cell.angle_gamma   90.00
#
_symmetry.space_group_name_H-M   'P 1'
#
loop_
_entity.id
_entity.type
_entity.pdbx_description
1 polymer ?
#
loop_
_entity_poly.entity_id
_entity_poly.type
_entity_poly.pdbx_seq_one_letter_code
_entity_poly.pdbx_strand_id
1 'polypeptide(L)'
;MKWFLLWALGSAGVLIVAACLAFLFMRGRIRRRHRIDHKVQTGAPLAWLVDPRAPARMHRRLARVGSIVDAVVADHQPTGALRNVRRRPEPTPLVATATDLKNRAVETDRQLARVAVLAPAARRGPLAEIGHQVAQLETAATELSALSTSALTPSSLQHHLHEDVAAQVTRLAEAQRELDALDAEAGLRPSPTGGGTPAHG
;
A
#
# COMPACT_ATOMS: atom_id res chain seq x y z
N MET A 1 29.44 31.08 -35.15
CA MET A 1 28.55 29.91 -35.35
C MET A 1 29.14 28.57 -34.89
N LYS A 2 30.40 28.20 -35.22
CA LYS A 2 31.01 26.92 -34.80
C LYS A 2 31.03 26.65 -33.27
N TRP A 3 31.23 27.69 -32.47
CA TRP A 3 31.22 27.60 -31.00
C TRP A 3 29.84 27.29 -30.39
N PHE A 4 28.76 27.77 -31.01
CA PHE A 4 27.39 27.46 -30.58
C PHE A 4 27.05 25.99 -30.80
N LEU A 5 27.51 25.39 -31.90
CA LEU A 5 27.32 23.96 -32.19
C LEU A 5 28.03 23.07 -31.16
N LEU A 6 29.24 23.42 -30.72
CA LEU A 6 29.96 22.68 -29.69
C LEU A 6 29.26 22.74 -28.31
N TRP A 7 28.74 23.90 -27.93
CA TRP A 7 27.96 24.07 -26.69
C TRP A 7 26.62 23.32 -26.73
N ALA A 8 25.91 23.38 -27.86
CA ALA A 8 24.67 22.64 -28.04
C ALA A 8 24.89 21.13 -27.95
N LEU A 9 25.94 20.60 -28.60
CA LEU A 9 26.27 19.17 -28.55
C LEU A 9 26.67 18.71 -27.14
N GLY A 10 27.45 19.52 -26.42
CA GLY A 10 27.82 19.24 -25.03
C GLY A 10 26.62 19.22 -24.08
N SER A 11 25.70 20.19 -24.21
CA SER A 11 24.49 20.27 -23.40
C SER A 11 23.54 19.10 -23.62
N ALA A 12 23.39 18.65 -24.87
CA ALA A 12 22.56 17.49 -25.21
C ALA A 12 23.09 16.21 -24.55
N GLY A 13 24.41 15.99 -24.56
CA GLY A 13 25.03 14.87 -23.87
C GLY A 13 24.78 14.88 -22.36
N VAL A 14 24.94 16.03 -21.71
CA VAL A 14 24.70 16.17 -20.26
C VAL A 14 23.22 15.90 -19.91
N LEU A 15 22.28 16.42 -20.70
CA LEU A 15 20.85 16.18 -20.50
C LEU A 15 20.49 14.69 -20.64
N ILE A 16 21.07 13.98 -21.61
CA ILE A 16 20.85 12.54 -21.79
C ILE A 16 21.37 11.76 -20.59
N VAL A 17 22.60 12.06 -20.11
CA VAL A 17 23.18 11.38 -18.94
C VAL A 17 22.35 11.67 -17.68
N ALA A 18 21.96 12.92 -17.46
CA ALA A 18 21.11 13.30 -16.33
C ALA A 18 19.75 12.58 -16.37
N ALA A 19 19.11 12.51 -17.53
CA ALA A 19 17.86 11.77 -17.73
C ALA A 19 18.02 10.27 -17.45
N CYS A 20 19.10 9.65 -17.92
CA CYS A 20 19.42 8.25 -17.63
C CYS A 20 19.63 7.98 -16.14
N LEU A 21 20.38 8.84 -15.44
CA LEU A 21 20.57 8.74 -14.00
C LEU A 21 19.26 8.91 -13.24
N ALA A 22 18.45 9.91 -13.59
CA ALA A 22 17.13 10.13 -13.01
C ALA A 22 16.22 8.91 -13.22
N PHE A 23 16.22 8.32 -14.43
CA PHE A 23 15.45 7.11 -14.73
C PHE A 23 15.92 5.90 -13.91
N LEU A 24 17.23 5.67 -13.79
CA LEU A 24 17.77 4.58 -12.97
C LEU A 24 17.46 4.77 -11.49
N PHE A 25 17.54 6.01 -11.00
CA PHE A 25 17.20 6.36 -9.62
C PHE A 25 15.71 6.17 -9.36
N MET A 26 14.84 6.62 -10.28
CA MET A 26 13.40 6.42 -10.22
C MET A 26 13.07 4.93 -10.24
N ARG A 27 13.67 4.15 -11.16
CA ARG A 27 13.50 2.70 -11.26
C ARG A 27 13.97 1.99 -9.99
N GLY A 28 15.09 2.42 -9.40
CA GLY A 28 15.59 1.93 -8.12
C GLY A 28 14.62 2.22 -6.98
N ARG A 29 14.08 3.44 -6.92
CA ARG A 29 13.09 3.85 -5.92
C ARG A 29 11.77 3.07 -6.06
N ILE A 30 11.30 2.85 -7.28
CA ILE A 30 10.11 2.03 -7.58
C ILE A 30 10.36 0.58 -7.17
N ARG A 31 11.51 0.01 -7.54
CA ARG A 31 11.89 -1.36 -7.14
C ARG A 31 11.99 -1.54 -5.63
N ARG A 32 12.40 -0.52 -4.87
CA ARG A 32 12.43 -0.57 -3.41
C ARG A 32 11.04 -0.47 -2.79
N ARG A 33 10.16 0.36 -3.35
CA ARG A 33 8.77 0.54 -2.87
C ARG A 33 7.84 -0.61 -3.22
N HIS A 34 8.15 -1.39 -4.25
CA HIS A 34 7.31 -2.49 -4.72
C HIS A 34 7.71 -3.88 -4.17
N ARG A 35 8.65 -3.91 -3.21
CA ARG A 35 9.03 -5.15 -2.54
C ARG A 35 8.42 -5.15 -1.14
N ILE A 36 7.68 -6.21 -0.82
CA ILE A 36 7.14 -6.45 0.52
C ILE A 36 8.30 -6.55 1.53
N ASP A 37 9.42 -7.14 1.12
CA ASP A 37 10.69 -7.08 1.84
C ASP A 37 11.85 -6.77 0.88
N HIS A 38 12.66 -5.77 1.21
CA HIS A 38 13.86 -5.43 0.45
C HIS A 38 14.89 -6.58 0.43
N LYS A 39 14.87 -7.48 1.43
CA LYS A 39 15.80 -8.60 1.55
C LYS A 39 15.37 -9.86 0.81
N VAL A 40 14.08 -9.99 0.49
CA VAL A 40 13.55 -11.19 -0.16
C VAL A 40 13.31 -10.91 -1.64
N GLN A 41 13.81 -11.78 -2.52
CA GLN A 41 13.43 -11.72 -3.94
C GLN A 41 11.95 -12.08 -4.08
N THR A 42 11.16 -11.13 -4.57
CA THR A 42 9.75 -11.35 -4.90
C THR A 42 9.67 -12.11 -6.24
N GLY A 43 8.89 -13.19 -6.30
CA GLY A 43 8.59 -13.91 -7.55
C GLY A 43 7.61 -13.16 -8.46
N ALA A 44 7.08 -12.01 -8.01
CA ALA A 44 6.12 -11.20 -8.76
C ALA A 44 6.76 -10.60 -10.03
N PRO A 45 6.17 -10.81 -11.22
CA PRO A 45 6.65 -10.20 -12.45
C PRO A 45 6.49 -8.68 -12.40
N LEU A 46 7.47 -7.95 -12.95
CA LEU A 46 7.44 -6.48 -13.01
C LEU A 46 6.20 -5.94 -13.75
N ALA A 47 5.59 -6.73 -14.63
CA ALA A 47 4.36 -6.38 -15.34
C ALA A 47 3.18 -6.10 -14.39
N TRP A 48 3.18 -6.66 -13.17
CA TRP A 48 2.11 -6.44 -12.19
C TRP A 48 2.03 -5.01 -11.64
N LEU A 49 3.05 -4.18 -11.89
CA LEU A 49 2.99 -2.75 -11.58
C LEU A 49 1.86 -2.02 -12.31
N VAL A 50 1.55 -2.45 -13.53
CA VAL A 50 0.59 -1.80 -14.43
C VAL A 50 -0.58 -2.69 -14.82
N ASP A 51 -0.50 -4.00 -14.55
CA ASP A 51 -1.57 -4.95 -14.87
C ASP A 51 -2.81 -4.72 -13.96
N PRO A 52 -4.03 -4.53 -14.53
CA PRO A 52 -5.26 -4.37 -13.76
C PRO A 52 -5.81 -5.67 -13.17
N ARG A 53 -5.25 -6.84 -13.52
CA ARG A 53 -5.78 -8.15 -13.11
C ARG A 53 -5.71 -8.39 -11.60
N ALA A 54 -6.57 -9.30 -11.13
CA ALA A 54 -6.73 -9.63 -9.71
C ALA A 54 -5.40 -9.98 -8.99
N PRO A 55 -4.48 -10.80 -9.55
CA PRO A 55 -3.21 -11.09 -8.88
C PRO A 55 -2.35 -9.83 -8.65
N ALA A 56 -2.28 -8.94 -9.66
CA ALA A 56 -1.56 -7.69 -9.54
C ALA A 56 -2.18 -6.75 -8.49
N ARG A 57 -3.51 -6.74 -8.34
CA ARG A 57 -4.18 -6.00 -7.26
C ARG A 57 -3.84 -6.56 -5.88
N MET A 58 -3.84 -7.88 -5.71
CA MET A 58 -3.49 -8.54 -4.45
C MET A 58 -2.03 -8.30 -4.07
N HIS A 59 -1.11 -8.33 -5.03
CA HIS A 59 0.29 -7.99 -4.79
C HIS A 59 0.45 -6.54 -4.30
N ARG A 60 -0.22 -5.58 -4.94
CA ARG A 60 -0.20 -4.16 -4.49
C ARG A 60 -0.77 -3.98 -3.08
N ARG A 61 -1.79 -4.77 -2.72
CA ARG A 61 -2.35 -4.85 -1.36
C ARG A 61 -1.31 -5.35 -0.34
N LEU A 62 -0.64 -6.47 -0.64
CA LEU A 62 0.44 -6.99 0.20
C LEU A 62 1.64 -6.03 0.32
N ALA A 63 2.00 -5.32 -0.76
CA ALA A 63 3.04 -4.30 -0.72
C ALA A 63 2.68 -3.15 0.25
N ARG A 64 1.39 -2.78 0.33
CA ARG A 64 0.92 -1.80 1.34
C ARG A 64 1.07 -2.36 2.76
N VAL A 65 0.71 -3.62 3.00
CA VAL A 65 0.96 -4.29 4.30
C VAL A 65 2.42 -4.22 4.70
N GLY A 66 3.34 -4.55 3.77
CA GLY A 66 4.78 -4.44 4.00
C GLY A 66 5.22 -3.02 4.34
N SER A 67 4.67 -2.00 3.67
CA SER A 67 4.99 -0.60 3.95
C SER A 67 4.50 -0.12 5.32
N ILE A 68 3.32 -0.58 5.76
CA ILE A 68 2.78 -0.27 7.10
C ILE A 68 3.66 -0.90 8.17
N VAL A 69 4.01 -2.18 7.99
CA VAL A 69 4.94 -2.87 8.89
C VAL A 69 6.29 -2.17 8.97
N ASP A 70 6.86 -1.77 7.83
CA ASP A 70 8.16 -1.09 7.80
C ASP A 70 8.11 0.28 8.52
N ALA A 71 6.98 0.99 8.44
CA ALA A 71 6.76 2.22 9.20
C ALA A 71 6.71 1.95 10.71
N VAL A 72 5.90 0.97 11.14
CA VAL A 72 5.80 0.55 12.55
C VAL A 72 7.17 0.15 13.12
N VAL A 73 7.95 -0.60 12.35
CA VAL A 73 9.31 -1.00 12.74
C VAL A 73 10.25 0.20 12.84
N ALA A 74 10.15 1.17 11.91
CA ALA A 74 10.96 2.38 11.94
C ALA A 74 10.64 3.24 13.17
N ASP A 75 9.36 3.38 13.52
CA ASP A 75 8.92 4.18 14.67
C ASP A 75 9.39 3.60 16.01
N HIS A 76 9.56 2.28 16.09
CA HIS A 76 10.02 1.57 17.28
C HIS A 76 11.53 1.29 17.27
N GLN A 77 12.26 1.73 16.25
CA GLN A 77 13.72 1.67 16.26
C GLN A 77 14.30 2.83 17.08
N PRO A 78 15.27 2.57 17.96
CA PRO A 78 15.91 3.63 18.74
C PRO A 78 16.64 4.61 17.81
N THR A 79 16.07 5.81 17.64
CA THR A 79 16.65 6.90 16.88
C THR A 79 17.46 7.81 17.81
N GLY A 80 18.78 7.61 17.90
CA GLY A 80 19.65 8.46 18.71
C GLY A 80 21.09 7.97 18.86
N ALA A 81 21.98 8.87 19.27
CA ALA A 81 23.45 8.72 19.40
C ALA A 81 23.98 7.53 20.24
N LEU A 82 23.08 6.72 20.81
CA LEU A 82 23.39 5.47 21.52
C LEU A 82 23.61 4.26 20.61
N ARG A 83 23.48 4.42 19.29
CA ARG A 83 23.79 3.37 18.29
C ARG A 83 25.23 2.83 18.39
N ASN A 84 26.14 3.57 19.04
CA ASN A 84 27.52 3.16 19.29
C ASN A 84 27.69 2.14 20.44
N VAL A 85 26.64 1.84 21.22
CA VAL A 85 26.71 0.77 22.22
C VAL A 85 26.33 -0.55 21.57
N ARG A 86 27.33 -1.41 21.39
CA ARG A 86 27.38 -2.76 20.79
C ARG A 86 26.29 -3.78 21.18
N ARG A 87 25.23 -3.42 21.89
CA ARG A 87 24.14 -4.34 22.22
C ARG A 87 23.07 -4.22 21.14
N ARG A 88 22.93 -5.29 20.34
CA ARG A 88 21.78 -5.49 19.46
C ARG A 88 20.53 -5.33 20.35
N PRO A 89 19.72 -4.27 20.18
CA PRO A 89 18.52 -4.11 20.98
C PRO A 89 17.66 -5.35 20.77
N GLU A 90 17.19 -5.96 21.86
CA GLU A 90 16.18 -6.99 21.77
C GLU A 90 14.95 -6.38 21.07
N PRO A 91 14.42 -7.02 20.01
CA PRO A 91 13.28 -6.48 19.31
C PRO A 91 12.12 -6.34 20.28
N THR A 92 11.48 -5.18 20.30
CA THR A 92 10.25 -5.00 21.07
C THR A 92 9.22 -6.03 20.58
N PRO A 93 8.29 -6.49 21.44
CA PRO A 93 7.28 -7.47 21.04
C PRO A 93 6.49 -7.00 19.82
N LEU A 94 6.25 -5.69 19.72
CA LEU A 94 5.59 -5.05 18.58
C LEU A 94 6.41 -5.21 17.28
N VAL A 95 7.73 -4.99 17.32
CA VAL A 95 8.63 -5.20 16.17
C VAL A 95 8.70 -6.68 15.78
N ALA A 96 8.66 -7.60 16.76
CA ALA A 96 8.61 -9.04 16.49
C ALA A 96 7.31 -9.41 15.75
N THR A 97 6.15 -8.98 16.25
CA THR A 97 4.85 -9.20 15.59
C THR A 97 4.80 -8.57 14.19
N ALA A 98 5.35 -7.37 14.03
CA ALA A 98 5.46 -6.72 12.73
C ALA A 98 6.29 -7.56 11.74
N THR A 99 7.43 -8.07 12.20
CA THR A 99 8.31 -8.94 11.40
C THR A 99 7.60 -10.23 10.98
N ASP A 100 6.85 -10.87 11.89
CA ASP A 100 6.08 -12.08 11.59
C ASP A 100 4.96 -11.80 10.57
N LEU A 101 4.27 -10.67 10.71
CA LEU A 101 3.23 -10.25 9.77
C LEU A 101 3.81 -10.03 8.36
N LYS A 102 4.99 -9.41 8.27
CA LYS A 102 5.72 -9.24 7.02
C LYS A 102 6.18 -10.57 6.42
N ASN A 103 6.67 -11.49 7.24
CA ASN A 103 7.05 -12.83 6.78
C ASN A 103 5.84 -13.58 6.19
N ARG A 104 4.68 -13.51 6.84
CA ARG A 104 3.43 -14.08 6.31
C ARG A 104 3.02 -13.41 4.99
N ALA A 105 3.08 -12.09 4.90
CA ALA A 105 2.78 -11.37 3.66
C ALA A 105 3.70 -11.78 2.51
N VAL A 106 5.00 -11.98 2.77
CA VAL A 106 5.97 -12.48 1.79
C VAL A 106 5.63 -13.91 1.34
N GLU A 107 5.24 -14.80 2.25
CA GLU A 107 4.87 -16.17 1.87
C GLU A 107 3.56 -16.20 1.07
N THR A 108 2.55 -15.43 1.46
CA THR A 108 1.32 -15.27 0.69
C THR A 108 1.59 -14.70 -0.70
N ASP A 109 2.53 -13.76 -0.85
CA ASP A 109 2.94 -13.25 -2.17
C ASP A 109 3.60 -14.31 -3.05
N ARG A 110 4.45 -15.16 -2.45
CA ARG A 110 5.04 -16.30 -3.17
C ARG A 110 3.97 -17.28 -3.63
N GLN A 111 2.99 -17.58 -2.78
CA GLN A 111 1.84 -18.42 -3.15
C GLN A 111 1.03 -17.78 -4.28
N LEU A 112 0.79 -16.47 -4.21
CA LEU A 112 0.10 -15.71 -5.26
C LEU A 112 0.84 -15.78 -6.59
N ALA A 113 2.17 -15.62 -6.59
CA ALA A 113 3.00 -15.76 -7.78
C ALA A 113 2.91 -17.17 -8.39
N ARG A 114 2.90 -18.23 -7.56
CA ARG A 114 2.70 -19.62 -8.02
C ARG A 114 1.31 -19.83 -8.64
N VAL A 115 0.25 -19.35 -7.97
CA VAL A 115 -1.13 -19.50 -8.45
C VAL A 115 -1.39 -18.71 -9.74
N ALA A 116 -0.73 -17.57 -9.92
CA ALA A 116 -0.95 -16.73 -11.09
C ALA A 116 -0.47 -17.35 -12.42
N VAL A 117 0.44 -18.34 -12.36
CA VAL A 117 0.93 -19.08 -13.53
C VAL A 117 -0.08 -20.15 -13.99
N LEU A 118 -1.01 -20.55 -13.12
CA LEU A 118 -2.01 -21.57 -13.44
C LEU A 118 -3.01 -21.09 -14.52
N ALA A 119 -3.59 -22.05 -15.24
CA ALA A 119 -4.65 -21.79 -16.20
C ALA A 119 -5.87 -21.10 -15.55
N PRO A 120 -6.61 -20.25 -16.28
CA PRO A 120 -7.71 -19.47 -15.71
C PRO A 120 -8.80 -20.26 -14.99
N ALA A 121 -9.08 -21.49 -15.41
CA ALA A 121 -10.06 -22.36 -14.75
C ALA A 121 -9.55 -22.89 -13.40
N ALA A 122 -8.29 -23.31 -13.34
CA ALA A 122 -7.67 -23.89 -12.14
C ALA A 122 -7.32 -22.84 -11.07
N ARG A 123 -7.15 -21.57 -11.45
CA ARG A 123 -6.74 -20.51 -10.51
C ARG A 123 -7.87 -19.90 -9.66
N ARG A 124 -9.14 -20.06 -10.02
CA ARG A 124 -10.25 -19.32 -9.39
C ARG A 124 -10.37 -19.59 -7.88
N GLY A 125 -10.41 -20.86 -7.49
CA GLY A 125 -10.52 -21.27 -6.09
C GLY A 125 -9.30 -20.82 -5.26
N PRO A 126 -8.07 -21.21 -5.65
CA PRO A 126 -6.87 -20.78 -4.93
C PRO A 126 -6.71 -19.26 -4.83
N LEU A 127 -7.11 -18.51 -5.86
CA LEU A 127 -7.04 -17.04 -5.83
C LEU A 127 -8.06 -16.43 -4.87
N ALA A 128 -9.24 -17.02 -4.71
CA ALA A 128 -10.23 -16.58 -3.73
C ALA A 128 -9.71 -16.78 -2.29
N GLU A 129 -9.10 -17.93 -2.03
CA GLU A 129 -8.47 -18.25 -0.73
C GLU A 129 -7.33 -17.29 -0.40
N ILE A 130 -6.41 -17.05 -1.34
CA ILE A 130 -5.36 -16.04 -1.18
C ILE A 130 -5.97 -14.65 -0.97
N GLY A 131 -7.06 -14.33 -1.66
CA GLY A 131 -7.79 -13.07 -1.46
C GLY A 131 -8.28 -12.88 -0.02
N HIS A 132 -8.75 -13.96 0.63
CA HIS A 132 -9.15 -13.94 2.03
C HIS A 132 -7.95 -13.75 2.97
N GLN A 133 -6.85 -14.48 2.74
CA GLN A 133 -5.61 -14.34 3.51
C GLN A 133 -5.03 -12.91 3.41
N VAL A 134 -5.03 -12.32 2.21
CA VAL A 134 -4.60 -10.92 2.00
C VAL A 134 -5.47 -9.97 2.81
N ALA A 135 -6.79 -10.18 2.86
CA ALA A 135 -7.69 -9.35 3.66
C ALA A 135 -7.40 -9.45 5.16
N GLN A 136 -7.14 -10.66 5.68
CA GLN A 136 -6.76 -10.86 7.08
C GLN A 136 -5.43 -10.15 7.42
N LEU A 137 -4.43 -10.24 6.52
CA LEU A 137 -3.15 -9.57 6.70
C LEU A 137 -3.29 -8.04 6.68
N GLU A 138 -4.18 -7.49 5.86
CA GLU A 138 -4.47 -6.05 5.84
C GLU A 138 -5.14 -5.59 7.15
N THR A 139 -6.12 -6.35 7.65
CA THR A 139 -6.74 -6.07 8.96
C THR A 139 -5.71 -6.10 10.07
N ALA A 140 -4.89 -7.15 10.15
CA ALA A 140 -3.84 -7.27 11.16
C ALA A 140 -2.78 -6.15 11.05
N ALA A 141 -2.45 -5.69 9.84
CA ALA A 141 -1.54 -4.56 9.65
C ALA A 141 -2.14 -3.24 10.14
N THR A 142 -3.44 -3.04 9.91
CA THR A 142 -4.17 -1.85 10.36
C THR A 142 -4.26 -1.83 11.88
N GLU A 143 -4.60 -2.96 12.51
CA GLU A 143 -4.60 -3.13 13.96
C GLU A 143 -3.22 -2.89 14.57
N LEU A 144 -2.17 -3.47 13.97
CA LEU A 144 -0.79 -3.26 14.40
C LEU A 144 -0.38 -1.78 14.32
N SER A 145 -0.77 -1.09 13.26
CA SER A 145 -0.53 0.35 13.13
C SER A 145 -1.24 1.16 14.21
N ALA A 146 -2.50 0.83 14.52
CA ALA A 146 -3.25 1.50 15.57
C ALA A 146 -2.62 1.27 16.96
N LEU A 147 -2.18 0.04 17.24
CA LEU A 147 -1.44 -0.31 18.46
C LEU A 147 -0.11 0.45 18.55
N SER A 148 0.63 0.54 17.44
CA SER A 148 1.87 1.31 17.31
C SER A 148 1.65 2.79 17.64
N THR A 149 0.66 3.42 17.03
CA THR A 149 0.32 4.83 17.31
C THR A 149 -0.10 5.02 18.76
N SER A 150 -0.88 4.10 19.33
CA SER A 150 -1.30 4.15 20.73
C SER A 150 -0.12 4.01 21.70
N ALA A 151 0.85 3.16 21.38
CA ALA A 151 2.05 2.97 22.20
C ALA A 151 2.98 4.19 22.19
N LEU A 152 3.03 4.95 21.09
CA LEU A 152 3.90 6.11 20.92
C LEU A 152 3.26 7.43 21.36
N THR A 153 1.94 7.52 21.38
CA THR A 153 1.23 8.76 21.73
C THR A 153 1.07 8.86 23.25
N PRO A 154 1.62 9.91 23.90
CA PRO A 154 1.38 10.18 25.31
C PRO A 154 -0.13 10.29 25.60
N SER A 155 -0.59 9.72 26.72
CA SER A 155 -2.03 9.62 27.05
C SER A 155 -2.77 10.97 27.04
N SER A 156 -2.07 12.08 27.30
CA SER A 156 -2.63 13.43 27.22
C SER A 156 -2.93 13.90 25.78
N LEU A 157 -2.16 13.44 24.79
CA LEU A 157 -2.38 13.76 23.37
C LEU A 157 -3.39 12.81 22.71
N GLN A 158 -3.58 11.61 23.25
CA GLN A 158 -4.54 10.64 22.73
C GLN A 158 -5.99 11.13 22.79
N HIS A 159 -6.35 11.90 23.82
CA HIS A 159 -7.71 12.42 23.98
C HIS A 159 -8.05 13.44 22.89
N HIS A 160 -7.15 14.41 22.64
CA HIS A 160 -7.33 15.42 21.61
C HIS A 160 -7.36 14.82 20.19
N LEU A 161 -6.52 13.81 19.90
CA LEU A 161 -6.55 13.14 18.59
C LEU A 161 -7.85 12.37 18.35
N HIS A 162 -8.44 11.75 19.39
CA HIS A 162 -9.72 11.07 19.26
C HIS A 162 -10.86 12.05 18.92
N GLU A 163 -10.89 13.21 19.58
CA GLU A 163 -11.87 14.26 19.29
C GLU A 163 -11.74 14.79 17.86
N ASP A 164 -10.50 15.04 17.40
CA ASP A 164 -10.23 15.53 16.05
C ASP A 164 -10.63 14.52 14.96
N VAL A 165 -10.29 13.24 15.14
CA VAL A 165 -10.64 12.17 14.20
C VAL A 165 -12.15 11.96 14.16
N ALA A 166 -12.83 11.95 15.31
CA ALA A 166 -14.29 11.85 15.36
C ALA A 166 -14.95 13.02 14.62
N ALA A 167 -14.46 14.24 14.83
CA ALA A 167 -14.94 15.42 14.11
C ALA A 167 -14.68 15.33 12.60
N GLN A 168 -13.56 14.74 12.18
CA GLN A 168 -13.24 14.55 10.76
C GLN A 168 -14.14 13.48 10.10
N VAL A 169 -14.43 12.37 10.79
CA VAL A 169 -15.36 11.34 10.31
C VAL A 169 -16.76 11.90 10.16
N THR A 170 -17.24 12.70 11.13
CA THR A 170 -18.53 13.37 11.03
C THR A 170 -18.58 14.33 9.84
N ARG A 171 -17.53 15.14 9.62
CA ARG A 171 -17.44 16.04 8.46
C ARG A 171 -17.45 15.28 7.12
N LEU A 172 -16.74 14.14 7.05
CA LEU A 172 -16.75 13.29 5.85
C LEU A 172 -18.13 12.67 5.60
N ALA A 173 -18.80 12.18 6.65
CA ALA A 173 -20.14 11.63 6.54
C ALA A 173 -21.18 12.70 6.16
N GLU A 174 -20.98 13.94 6.57
CA GLU A 174 -21.79 15.09 6.16
C GLU A 174 -21.57 15.44 4.70
N ALA A 175 -20.31 15.58 4.26
CA ALA A 175 -19.98 15.81 2.85
C ALA A 175 -20.51 14.69 1.93
N GLN A 176 -20.46 13.43 2.39
CA GLN A 176 -21.01 12.29 1.66
C GLN A 176 -22.53 12.42 1.48
N ARG A 177 -23.25 12.84 2.54
CA ARG A 177 -24.70 13.07 2.48
C ARG A 177 -25.06 14.23 1.57
N GLU A 178 -24.24 15.28 1.54
CA GLU A 178 -24.42 16.42 0.64
C GLU A 178 -24.25 16.02 -0.82
N LEU A 179 -23.19 15.26 -1.14
CA LEU A 179 -22.98 14.71 -2.49
C LEU A 179 -24.15 13.81 -2.91
N ASP A 180 -24.62 12.96 -1.99
CA ASP A 180 -25.77 12.08 -2.23
C ASP A 180 -27.07 12.84 -2.51
N ALA A 181 -27.25 14.02 -1.90
CA ALA A 181 -28.39 14.90 -2.13
C ALA A 181 -28.29 15.60 -3.50
N LEU A 182 -27.09 16.08 -3.86
CA LEU A 182 -26.82 16.69 -5.17
C LEU A 182 -27.01 15.68 -6.31
N ASP A 183 -26.57 14.43 -6.13
CA ASP A 183 -26.76 13.35 -7.11
C ASP A 183 -28.25 12.99 -7.28
N ALA A 184 -29.05 13.08 -6.21
CA ALA A 184 -30.49 12.88 -6.28
C ALA A 184 -31.19 14.03 -7.00
N GLU A 185 -30.82 15.28 -6.71
CA GLU A 185 -31.35 16.48 -7.38
C GLU A 185 -31.01 16.51 -8.88
N ALA A 186 -29.81 16.07 -9.24
CA ALA A 186 -29.37 15.96 -10.63
C ALA A 186 -29.99 14.77 -11.39
N GLY A 187 -30.81 13.92 -10.73
CA GLY A 187 -31.41 12.74 -11.34
C GLY A 187 -30.40 11.65 -11.72
N LEU A 188 -29.19 11.68 -11.14
CA LEU A 188 -28.11 10.73 -11.41
C LEU A 188 -28.27 9.42 -10.62
N ARG A 189 -29.16 9.41 -9.62
CA ARG A 189 -29.51 8.19 -8.88
C ARG A 189 -30.61 7.39 -9.60
N PRO A 190 -30.43 6.07 -9.80
CA PRO A 190 -31.49 5.23 -10.32
C PRO A 190 -32.67 5.27 -9.35
N SER A 191 -33.82 5.77 -9.80
CA SER A 191 -35.03 5.76 -8.97
C SER A 191 -35.38 4.30 -8.62
N PRO A 192 -35.68 3.99 -7.34
CA PRO A 192 -36.08 2.64 -6.93
C PRO A 192 -37.46 2.21 -7.50
N THR A 193 -38.10 3.04 -8.32
CA THR A 193 -39.40 2.79 -8.99
C THR A 193 -39.31 1.87 -10.22
N GLY A 194 -38.46 0.85 -10.16
CA GLY A 194 -38.44 -0.28 -11.11
C GLY A 194 -39.06 -1.56 -10.53
N GLY A 195 -39.92 -1.46 -9.52
CA GLY A 195 -40.70 -2.58 -8.99
C GLY A 195 -41.75 -3.00 -9.99
N GLY A 196 -41.44 -4.02 -10.78
CA GLY A 196 -42.34 -4.60 -11.77
C GLY A 196 -43.70 -4.96 -11.16
N THR A 197 -44.75 -4.43 -11.77
CA THR A 197 -46.12 -4.91 -11.57
C THR A 197 -46.17 -6.40 -11.93
N PRO A 198 -46.52 -7.32 -11.00
CA PRO A 198 -46.77 -8.69 -11.38
C PRO A 198 -48.03 -8.73 -12.25
N ALA A 199 -47.86 -9.15 -13.51
CA ALA A 199 -48.97 -9.41 -14.40
C ALA A 199 -49.72 -10.65 -13.89
N HIS A 200 -50.97 -10.46 -13.46
CA HIS A 200 -51.92 -11.54 -13.28
C HIS A 200 -52.30 -12.11 -14.64
N GLY A 201 -52.01 -13.40 -14.83
CA GLY A 201 -52.50 -14.27 -15.90
C GLY A 201 -52.68 -15.67 -15.34
#